data_AF-A0A953XZ39-F1
#
_entry.id   AF-A0A953XZ39-F1
#
_cell.length_a   1.000
_cell.length_b   1.000
_cell.length_c   1.000
_cell.angle_alpha   90.00
_cell.angle_beta   90.00
_cell.angle_gamma   90.00
#
_symmetry.space_group_name_H-M   'P 1'
#
loop_
_entity.id
_entity.type
_entity.pdbx_description
1 polymer ?
#
loop_
_entity_poly.entity_id
_entity_poly.type
_entity_poly.pdbx_seq_one_letter_code
_entity_poly.pdbx_strand_id
1 'polypeptide(L)'
;MERERLPIKVELPRCPFCHEDVAADEPKRGCEACFAWHHAECWDEGRGRCSACGVAPDVSAPEPATAAPQAPSRDRPRRPWIRRWRSQAAGESLSDDALRRGPVGLGGDSLRVGDQAPQLAAIVGIVAAFVSLGWTWEHLGVLPIVGLLSLIALGVVFLVITPGGEGRLWRRRRRRRRRRGKELGKPSEAGGLAAPDAPAEPAPQPKADPPK
;
A
#
# COMPACT_ATOMS: atom_id res chain seq x y z
N MET A 1 -20.10 8.66 34.26
CA MET A 1 -18.70 8.21 34.07
C MET A 1 -18.10 9.02 32.94
N GLU A 2 -17.37 10.07 33.25
CA GLU A 2 -16.60 10.82 32.24
C GLU A 2 -15.43 9.95 31.77
N ARG A 3 -15.32 9.75 30.45
CA ARG A 3 -14.14 9.12 29.86
C ARG A 3 -13.02 10.14 29.88
N GLU A 4 -12.05 9.93 30.77
CA GLU A 4 -10.79 10.65 30.79
C GLU A 4 -10.11 10.55 29.41
N ARG A 5 -9.92 11.69 28.75
CA ARG A 5 -9.26 11.75 27.45
C ARG A 5 -7.77 11.64 27.66
N LEU A 6 -7.20 10.49 27.33
CA LEU A 6 -5.75 10.32 27.33
C LEU A 6 -5.14 11.24 26.25
N PRO A 7 -4.11 12.04 26.59
CA PRO A 7 -3.43 12.87 25.62
C PRO A 7 -2.71 11.99 24.59
N ILE A 8 -3.15 12.04 23.33
CA ILE A 8 -2.47 11.35 22.23
C ILE A 8 -1.40 12.30 21.69
N LYS A 9 -0.13 11.94 21.90
CA LYS A 9 1.00 12.62 21.25
C LYS A 9 1.13 12.07 19.83
N VAL A 10 0.89 12.93 18.84
CA VAL A 10 1.08 12.60 17.43
C VAL A 10 2.47 13.06 17.04
N GLU A 11 3.34 12.11 16.69
CA GLU A 11 4.66 12.41 16.13
C GLU A 11 4.52 12.67 14.63
N LEU A 12 5.21 13.72 14.15
CA LEU A 12 5.22 14.07 12.74
C LEU A 12 6.05 13.02 11.97
N PRO A 13 5.63 12.66 10.74
CA PRO A 13 6.41 11.76 9.90
C PRO A 13 7.72 12.42 9.46
N ARG A 14 8.82 11.65 9.43
CA ARG A 14 10.13 12.10 8.93
C ARG A 14 10.36 11.72 7.48
N CYS A 15 10.99 12.62 6.73
CA CYS A 15 11.39 12.39 5.36
C CYS A 15 12.53 11.35 5.31
N PRO A 16 12.37 10.21 4.62
CA PRO A 16 13.42 9.19 4.54
C PRO A 16 14.65 9.58 3.71
N PHE A 17 14.72 10.81 3.17
CA PHE A 17 15.84 11.29 2.37
C PHE A 17 16.76 12.21 3.20
N CYS A 18 16.22 13.31 3.76
CA CYS A 18 16.97 14.22 4.62
C CYS A 18 16.90 13.88 6.12
N HIS A 19 15.99 12.99 6.53
CA HIS A 19 15.71 12.60 7.91
C HIS A 19 15.10 13.68 8.82
N GLU A 20 14.65 14.79 8.24
CA GLU A 20 13.95 15.87 8.94
C GLU A 20 12.43 15.63 9.00
N ASP A 21 11.75 16.27 9.95
CA ASP A 21 10.28 16.18 10.10
C ASP A 21 9.60 16.87 8.90
N VAL A 22 8.50 16.28 8.40
CA VAL A 22 7.72 16.85 7.27
C VAL A 22 6.49 17.55 7.85
N ALA A 23 6.43 18.87 7.76
CA ALA A 23 5.31 19.64 8.32
C ALA A 23 4.00 19.43 7.55
N ALA A 24 2.87 19.77 8.18
CA ALA A 24 1.54 19.59 7.60
C ALA A 24 1.25 20.59 6.45
N ASP A 25 1.83 21.78 6.55
CA ASP A 25 1.68 22.94 5.67
C ASP A 25 2.78 23.05 4.60
N GLU A 26 3.85 22.27 4.71
CA GLU A 26 4.93 22.24 3.71
C GLU A 26 4.57 21.44 2.44
N PRO A 27 5.13 21.83 1.27
CA PRO A 27 5.03 21.05 0.04
C PRO A 27 5.64 19.65 0.21
N LYS A 28 4.81 18.62 0.04
CA LYS A 28 5.23 17.22 0.24
C LYS A 28 4.65 16.28 -0.81
N ARG A 29 5.38 15.19 -1.06
CA ARG A 29 5.02 14.10 -1.97
C ARG A 29 4.89 12.81 -1.16
N GLY A 30 3.81 12.07 -1.36
CA GLY A 30 3.63 10.74 -0.77
C GLY A 30 4.03 9.66 -1.77
N CYS A 31 4.86 8.70 -1.37
CA CYS A 31 5.15 7.55 -2.20
C CYS A 31 3.90 6.65 -2.32
N GLU A 32 3.41 6.40 -3.54
CA GLU A 32 2.24 5.55 -3.76
C GLU A 32 2.45 4.07 -3.40
N ALA A 33 3.71 3.63 -3.28
CA ALA A 33 4.06 2.24 -2.99
C ALA A 33 4.10 1.93 -1.48
N CYS A 34 4.73 2.79 -0.68
CA CYS A 34 4.92 2.59 0.76
C CYS A 34 4.24 3.64 1.64
N PHE A 35 3.63 4.67 1.06
CA PHE A 35 2.99 5.80 1.76
C PHE A 35 3.92 6.65 2.64
N ALA A 36 5.24 6.56 2.42
CA ALA A 36 6.19 7.46 3.07
C ALA A 36 6.04 8.90 2.53
N TRP A 37 6.11 9.88 3.43
CA TRP A 37 6.12 11.29 3.09
C TRP A 37 7.53 11.79 2.83
N HIS A 38 7.69 12.59 1.78
CA HIS A 38 8.93 13.26 1.40
C HIS A 38 8.66 14.75 1.21
N HIS A 39 9.62 15.61 1.56
CA HIS A 39 9.61 17.00 1.07
C HIS A 39 9.60 16.99 -0.46
N ALA A 40 8.90 17.95 -1.07
CA ALA A 40 8.82 18.04 -2.52
C ALA A 40 10.22 18.16 -3.16
N GLU A 41 11.11 18.95 -2.57
CA GLU A 41 12.50 19.16 -3.02
C GLU A 41 13.29 17.84 -2.99
N CYS A 42 13.29 17.14 -1.85
CA CYS A 42 13.97 15.84 -1.72
C CYS A 42 13.44 14.78 -2.69
N TRP A 43 12.14 14.81 -2.99
CA TRP A 43 11.53 13.90 -3.96
C TRP A 43 12.05 14.17 -5.38
N ASP A 44 12.16 15.44 -5.75
CA ASP A 44 12.62 15.86 -7.07
C ASP A 44 14.14 15.63 -7.23
N GLU A 45 14.93 15.86 -6.18
CA GLU A 45 16.37 15.50 -6.12
C GLU A 45 16.60 13.99 -6.31
N GLY A 46 15.76 13.17 -5.69
CA GLY A 46 15.73 11.71 -5.87
C GLY A 46 15.27 11.26 -7.25
N ARG A 47 15.02 12.19 -8.19
CA ARG A 47 14.44 11.93 -9.53
C ARG A 47 13.12 11.17 -9.43
N GLY A 48 12.34 11.51 -8.42
CA GLY A 48 11.09 10.85 -8.07
C GLY A 48 11.24 9.47 -7.41
N ARG A 49 12.43 8.97 -7.11
CA ARG A 49 12.56 7.67 -6.43
C ARG A 49 12.39 7.81 -4.92
N CYS A 50 11.51 6.98 -4.35
CA CYS A 50 11.37 6.89 -2.91
C CYS A 50 12.63 6.28 -2.28
N SER A 51 13.31 7.01 -1.38
CA SER A 51 14.49 6.49 -0.67
C SER A 51 14.16 5.35 0.30
N ALA A 52 12.91 5.27 0.81
CA ALA A 52 12.50 4.21 1.73
C ALA A 52 12.25 2.85 1.04
N CYS A 53 11.66 2.85 -0.17
CA CYS A 53 11.28 1.60 -0.85
C CYS A 53 11.95 1.38 -2.22
N GLY A 54 12.69 2.38 -2.73
CA GLY A 54 13.38 2.34 -4.02
C GLY A 54 12.47 2.40 -5.26
N VAL A 55 11.14 2.47 -5.08
CA VAL A 55 10.19 2.51 -6.19
C VAL A 55 10.12 3.92 -6.77
N ALA A 56 10.42 4.06 -8.06
CA ALA A 56 10.05 5.25 -8.82
C ALA A 56 8.54 5.23 -9.06
N PRO A 57 7.83 6.37 -9.02
CA PRO A 57 6.48 6.46 -9.51
C PRO A 57 6.52 5.95 -10.95
N ASP A 58 5.63 5.01 -11.27
CA ASP A 58 5.34 4.74 -12.67
C ASP A 58 4.83 6.07 -13.21
N VAL A 59 5.68 6.82 -13.90
CA VAL A 59 5.29 7.93 -14.78
C VAL A 59 4.58 7.28 -15.97
N SER A 60 3.51 6.53 -15.68
CA SER A 60 2.45 6.32 -16.63
C SER A 60 1.96 7.72 -16.87
N ALA A 61 2.33 8.27 -18.04
CA ALA A 61 2.07 9.64 -18.43
C ALA A 61 0.68 10.05 -17.94
N PRO A 62 0.50 11.28 -17.42
CA PRO A 62 -0.84 11.78 -17.22
C PRO A 62 -1.56 11.59 -18.55
N GLU A 63 -2.50 10.66 -18.60
CA GLU A 63 -3.47 10.60 -19.67
C GLU A 63 -4.02 12.03 -19.70
N PRO A 64 -3.78 12.79 -20.79
CA PRO A 64 -4.07 14.21 -20.81
C PRO A 64 -5.49 14.33 -20.35
N ALA A 65 -5.69 15.03 -19.22
CA ALA A 65 -6.97 15.17 -18.59
C ALA A 65 -7.92 15.67 -19.67
N THR A 66 -8.66 14.73 -20.26
CA THR A 66 -9.65 15.03 -21.27
C THR A 66 -10.65 15.80 -20.44
N ALA A 67 -10.62 17.12 -20.61
CA ALA A 67 -11.21 18.09 -19.72
C ALA A 67 -12.56 17.52 -19.29
N ALA A 68 -12.66 17.08 -18.03
CA ALA A 68 -13.92 16.62 -17.50
C ALA A 68 -14.88 17.78 -17.77
N PRO A 69 -15.93 17.60 -18.59
CA PRO A 69 -16.82 18.69 -18.94
C PRO A 69 -17.27 19.28 -17.63
N GLN A 70 -16.99 20.58 -17.42
CA GLN A 70 -17.31 21.28 -16.20
C GLN A 70 -18.77 20.97 -15.90
N ALA A 71 -19.00 20.15 -14.87
CA ALA A 71 -20.35 19.79 -14.50
C ALA A 71 -21.05 21.12 -14.19
N PRO A 72 -22.14 21.47 -14.91
CA PRO A 72 -22.82 22.74 -14.68
C PRO A 72 -23.15 22.83 -13.20
N SER A 73 -22.86 23.99 -12.61
CA SER A 73 -23.07 24.29 -11.19
C SER A 73 -24.49 23.92 -10.80
N ARG A 74 -24.66 22.70 -10.27
CA ARG A 74 -25.92 22.28 -9.67
C ARG A 74 -26.02 23.03 -8.36
N ASP A 75 -26.85 24.06 -8.34
CA ASP A 75 -27.78 24.30 -7.25
C ASP A 75 -28.25 22.95 -6.70
N ARG A 76 -27.57 22.46 -5.67
CA ARG A 76 -27.97 21.23 -4.99
C ARG A 76 -28.97 21.65 -3.93
N PRO A 77 -30.26 21.32 -4.08
CA PRO A 77 -31.19 21.45 -2.97
C PRO A 77 -30.64 20.67 -1.78
N ARG A 78 -30.63 21.31 -0.62
CA ARG A 78 -30.24 20.75 0.68
C ARG A 78 -30.90 19.38 0.83
N ARG A 79 -30.10 18.31 0.77
CA ARG A 79 -30.63 16.96 0.73
C ARG A 79 -31.30 16.61 2.09
N PRO A 80 -32.51 16.02 2.10
CA PRO A 80 -33.31 15.76 3.31
C PRO A 80 -32.85 14.57 4.19
N TRP A 81 -31.72 13.93 3.90
CA TRP A 81 -31.29 12.72 4.61
C TRP A 81 -30.83 12.96 6.07
N ILE A 82 -30.57 14.21 6.47
CA ILE A 82 -30.25 14.55 7.87
C ILE A 82 -31.46 14.35 8.81
N ARG A 83 -32.71 14.36 8.31
CA ARG A 83 -33.89 14.08 9.15
C ARG A 83 -34.03 12.60 9.53
N ARG A 84 -33.45 11.66 8.77
CA ARG A 84 -33.61 10.21 9.04
C ARG A 84 -32.81 9.73 10.26
N TRP A 85 -31.74 10.43 10.62
CA TRP A 85 -30.94 10.07 11.80
C TRP A 85 -31.61 10.52 13.12
N ARG A 86 -32.42 11.58 13.10
CA ARG A 86 -33.09 12.06 14.31
C ARG A 86 -34.32 11.21 14.69
N SER A 87 -34.90 10.47 13.74
CA SER A 87 -35.99 9.54 14.04
C SER A 87 -35.53 8.20 14.62
N GLN A 88 -34.25 7.79 14.41
CA GLN A 88 -33.71 6.58 15.06
C GLN A 88 -33.24 6.82 16.50
N ALA A 89 -33.00 8.08 16.89
CA ALA A 89 -32.65 8.42 18.28
C ALA A 89 -33.86 8.54 19.21
N ALA A 90 -35.09 8.51 18.66
CA ALA A 90 -36.33 8.64 19.41
C ALA A 90 -37.13 7.33 19.35
N GLY A 91 -36.70 6.33 20.14
CA GLY A 91 -37.65 5.39 20.75
C GLY A 91 -38.08 4.14 19.97
N GLU A 92 -37.31 3.61 19.03
CA GLU A 92 -37.51 2.23 18.60
C GLU A 92 -36.70 1.30 19.52
N SER A 93 -37.43 0.56 20.35
CA SER A 93 -36.95 -0.56 21.14
C SER A 93 -36.05 -1.46 20.28
N LEU A 94 -34.78 -1.60 20.68
CA LEU A 94 -33.87 -2.61 20.16
C LEU A 94 -34.55 -3.97 20.27
N SER A 95 -35.11 -4.46 19.18
CA SER A 95 -35.52 -5.85 19.03
C SER A 95 -34.27 -6.73 19.01
N ASP A 96 -34.28 -7.79 19.82
CA ASP A 96 -33.22 -8.80 20.06
C ASP A 96 -32.63 -9.48 18.82
N ASP A 97 -33.15 -9.23 17.62
CA ASP A 97 -32.67 -9.84 16.37
C ASP A 97 -31.25 -9.41 15.95
N ALA A 98 -30.72 -8.31 16.50
CA ALA A 98 -29.35 -7.87 16.22
C ALA A 98 -28.28 -8.77 16.88
N LEU A 99 -28.62 -9.56 17.90
CA LEU A 99 -27.70 -10.50 18.55
C LEU A 99 -27.49 -11.81 17.76
N ARG A 100 -28.29 -12.08 16.72
CA ARG A 100 -28.16 -13.29 15.88
C ARG A 100 -27.34 -13.10 14.61
N ARG A 101 -27.03 -11.88 14.19
CA ARG A 101 -26.12 -11.65 13.06
C ARG A 101 -24.69 -11.56 13.57
N GLY A 102 -24.05 -12.73 13.62
CA GLY A 102 -22.63 -12.86 13.92
C GLY A 102 -21.77 -11.90 13.07
N PRO A 103 -20.62 -11.47 13.60
CA PRO A 103 -19.79 -10.46 12.98
C PRO A 103 -19.40 -10.91 11.57
N VAL A 104 -19.75 -10.07 10.59
CA VAL A 104 -19.31 -10.20 9.20
C VAL A 104 -17.79 -10.17 9.21
N GLY A 105 -17.19 -11.32 8.91
CA GLY A 105 -15.76 -11.55 8.93
C GLY A 105 -15.03 -10.55 8.05
N LEU A 106 -14.42 -9.56 8.69
CA LEU A 106 -13.27 -8.87 8.12
C LEU A 106 -12.19 -9.95 8.00
N GLY A 107 -11.97 -10.41 6.77
CA GLY A 107 -10.93 -11.35 6.38
C GLY A 107 -9.54 -10.74 6.62
N GLY A 108 -9.16 -10.64 7.89
CA GLY A 108 -7.78 -10.62 8.30
C GLY A 108 -7.28 -12.04 8.17
N ASP A 109 -6.34 -12.25 7.26
CA ASP A 109 -5.42 -13.39 7.31
C ASP A 109 -4.59 -13.26 8.60
N SER A 110 -5.23 -13.52 9.74
CA SER A 110 -4.55 -13.82 10.99
C SER A 110 -3.76 -15.09 10.70
N LEU A 111 -2.46 -14.92 10.45
CA LEU A 111 -1.48 -15.98 10.54
C LEU A 111 -1.74 -16.71 11.86
N ARG A 112 -2.44 -17.84 11.78
CA ARG A 112 -2.68 -18.71 12.92
C ARG A 112 -1.32 -19.23 13.35
N VAL A 113 -0.76 -18.59 14.36
CA VAL A 113 0.43 -19.05 15.09
C VAL A 113 0.23 -20.49 15.61
N GLY A 114 -1.03 -20.93 15.76
CA GLY A 114 -1.38 -22.28 16.22
C GLY A 114 -0.93 -23.43 15.33
N ASP A 115 -0.77 -23.25 14.01
CA ASP A 115 -0.43 -24.37 13.10
C ASP A 115 1.09 -24.62 12.98
N GLN A 116 1.95 -23.73 13.50
CA GLN A 116 3.42 -23.91 13.46
C GLN A 116 4.01 -24.55 14.72
N ALA A 117 3.22 -24.71 15.78
CA ALA A 117 3.65 -25.34 17.02
C ALA A 117 4.29 -26.74 16.84
N PRO A 118 3.73 -27.67 16.03
CA PRO A 118 4.34 -29.00 15.87
C PRO A 118 5.66 -28.95 15.08
N GLN A 119 5.82 -28.01 14.14
CA GLN A 119 7.05 -27.87 13.37
C GLN A 119 8.19 -27.30 14.22
N LEU A 120 7.90 -26.33 15.08
CA LEU A 120 8.89 -25.78 16.00
C LEU A 120 9.32 -26.81 17.06
N ALA A 121 8.37 -27.61 17.59
CA ALA A 121 8.69 -28.67 18.54
C ALA A 121 9.61 -29.75 17.93
N ALA A 122 9.38 -30.13 16.67
CA ALA A 122 10.24 -31.08 15.96
C ALA A 122 11.66 -30.53 15.75
N ILE A 123 11.80 -29.25 15.38
CA ILE A 123 13.12 -28.61 15.20
C ILE A 123 13.88 -28.55 16.53
N VAL A 124 13.22 -28.13 17.61
CA VAL A 124 13.81 -28.08 18.95
C VAL A 124 14.23 -29.47 19.42
N GLY A 125 13.43 -30.50 19.15
CA GLY A 125 13.76 -31.89 19.48
C GLY A 125 15.00 -32.40 18.74
N ILE A 126 15.14 -32.09 17.44
CA ILE A 126 16.32 -32.48 16.65
C ILE A 126 17.58 -31.79 17.18
N VAL A 127 17.51 -30.49 17.48
CA VAL A 127 18.65 -29.74 18.03
C VAL A 127 19.05 -30.29 19.40
N ALA A 128 18.09 -30.54 20.29
CA ALA A 128 18.36 -31.09 21.61
C ALA A 128 18.97 -32.50 21.54
N ALA A 129 18.54 -33.33 20.60
CA ALA A 129 19.14 -34.65 20.35
C ALA A 129 20.60 -34.51 19.86
N PHE A 130 20.88 -33.63 18.90
CA PHE A 130 22.24 -33.40 18.41
C PHE A 130 23.19 -32.86 19.49
N VAL A 131 22.72 -31.95 20.34
CA VAL A 131 23.50 -31.45 21.48
C VAL A 131 23.77 -32.57 22.49
N SER A 132 22.76 -33.40 22.78
CA SER A 132 22.90 -34.52 23.72
C SER A 132 23.84 -35.62 23.18
N LEU A 133 23.79 -35.93 21.88
CA LEU A 133 24.69 -36.88 21.23
C LEU A 133 26.12 -36.33 21.06
N GLY A 134 26.27 -35.02 20.86
CA GLY A 134 27.57 -34.35 20.79
C GLY A 134 28.30 -34.28 22.14
N TRP A 135 27.56 -34.34 23.25
CA TRP A 135 28.16 -34.22 24.59
C TRP A 135 28.94 -35.48 25.03
N THR A 136 28.74 -36.62 24.35
CA THR A 136 29.51 -37.86 24.62
C THR A 136 30.79 -38.00 23.80
N TRP A 137 31.18 -37.00 23.00
CA TRP A 137 32.37 -37.05 22.13
C TRP A 137 33.46 -36.07 22.59
N GLU A 138 34.13 -36.43 23.69
CA GLU A 138 35.27 -35.68 24.26
C GLU A 138 36.60 -35.84 23.49
N HIS A 139 36.64 -36.48 22.32
CA HIS A 139 37.91 -36.80 21.66
C HIS A 139 37.99 -36.38 20.18
N LEU A 140 38.83 -35.37 19.96
CA LEU A 140 39.56 -35.00 18.73
C LEU A 140 38.78 -34.43 17.52
N GLY A 141 38.93 -33.13 17.26
CA GLY A 141 38.92 -32.53 15.91
C GLY A 141 37.57 -32.31 15.22
N VAL A 142 36.49 -32.90 15.70
CA VAL A 142 35.17 -32.85 15.01
C VAL A 142 34.32 -31.63 15.42
N LEU A 143 34.61 -31.00 16.56
CA LEU A 143 33.88 -29.82 17.07
C LEU A 143 33.76 -28.63 16.09
N PRO A 144 34.83 -28.17 15.39
CA PRO A 144 34.70 -27.05 14.47
C PRO A 144 33.84 -27.40 13.25
N ILE A 145 33.88 -28.67 12.79
CA ILE A 145 33.09 -29.15 11.65
C ILE A 145 31.60 -29.17 12.03
N VAL A 146 31.26 -29.72 13.19
CA VAL A 146 29.86 -29.75 13.67
C VAL A 146 29.33 -28.35 13.95
N GLY A 147 30.16 -27.45 14.50
CA GLY A 147 29.81 -26.05 14.69
C GLY A 147 29.53 -25.33 13.37
N LEU A 148 30.38 -25.52 12.36
CA LEU A 148 30.19 -24.94 11.02
C LEU A 148 28.90 -25.47 10.35
N LEU A 149 28.66 -26.79 10.40
CA LEU A 149 27.46 -27.39 9.85
C LEU A 149 26.19 -26.89 10.54
N SER A 150 26.24 -26.67 11.86
CA SER A 150 25.13 -26.10 12.63
C SER A 150 24.84 -24.65 12.23
N LEU A 151 25.88 -23.82 12.01
CA LEU A 151 25.72 -22.45 11.53
C LEU A 151 25.13 -22.41 10.10
N ILE A 152 25.58 -23.29 9.22
CA ILE A 152 25.03 -23.42 7.86
C ILE A 152 23.55 -23.82 7.93
N ALA A 153 23.20 -24.81 8.74
CA ALA A 153 21.82 -25.25 8.93
C ALA A 153 20.93 -24.12 9.46
N LEU A 154 21.39 -23.38 10.48
CA LEU A 154 20.69 -22.21 11.00
C LEU A 154 20.54 -21.10 9.94
N GLY A 155 21.56 -20.86 9.12
CA GLY A 155 21.49 -19.90 8.01
C GLY A 155 20.45 -20.28 6.96
N VAL A 156 20.37 -21.57 6.60
CA VAL A 156 19.34 -22.08 5.67
C VAL A 156 17.95 -21.96 6.29
N VAL A 157 17.79 -22.35 7.55
CA VAL A 157 16.52 -22.20 8.28
C VAL A 157 16.12 -20.73 8.36
N PHE A 158 17.06 -19.83 8.66
CA PHE A 158 16.80 -18.39 8.67
C PHE A 158 16.38 -17.89 7.28
N LEU A 159 17.03 -18.34 6.21
CA LEU A 159 16.72 -17.95 4.83
C LEU A 159 15.35 -18.49 4.34
N VAL A 160 14.91 -19.63 4.87
CA VAL A 160 13.58 -20.21 4.60
C VAL A 160 12.49 -19.57 5.47
N ILE A 161 12.76 -19.36 6.77
CA ILE A 161 11.79 -18.83 7.75
C ILE A 161 11.64 -17.32 7.61
N THR A 162 12.70 -16.56 7.37
CA THR A 162 12.57 -15.16 6.97
C THR A 162 12.08 -15.18 5.53
N PRO A 163 10.77 -14.99 5.27
CA PRO A 163 10.35 -14.89 3.89
C PRO A 163 10.89 -13.54 3.45
N GLY A 164 12.01 -13.54 2.71
CA GLY A 164 12.62 -12.34 2.17
C GLY A 164 11.49 -11.41 1.71
N GLY A 165 11.43 -10.20 2.27
CA GLY A 165 10.28 -9.29 2.10
C GLY A 165 9.91 -9.08 0.62
N GLU A 166 10.88 -9.30 -0.27
CA GLU A 166 10.75 -9.32 -1.71
C GLU A 166 9.76 -10.36 -2.27
N GLY A 167 9.67 -11.56 -1.69
CA GLY A 167 8.79 -12.63 -2.17
C GLY A 167 7.30 -12.31 -1.99
N ARG A 168 6.94 -11.61 -0.92
CA ARG A 168 5.56 -11.12 -0.68
C ARG A 168 5.21 -9.95 -1.60
N LEU A 169 6.17 -9.06 -1.86
CA LEU A 169 6.00 -7.96 -2.81
C LEU A 169 5.85 -8.47 -4.25
N TRP A 170 6.61 -9.49 -4.64
CA TRP A 170 6.50 -10.13 -5.95
C TRP A 170 5.14 -10.81 -6.17
N ARG A 171 4.62 -11.55 -5.17
CA ARG A 171 3.28 -12.16 -5.27
C ARG A 171 2.17 -11.09 -5.36
N ARG A 172 2.29 -9.95 -4.67
CA ARG A 172 1.35 -8.82 -4.81
C ARG A 172 1.42 -8.17 -6.19
N ARG A 173 2.63 -7.93 -6.75
CA ARG A 173 2.80 -7.42 -8.13
C ARG A 173 2.19 -8.36 -9.17
N ARG A 174 2.41 -9.67 -9.05
CA ARG A 174 1.89 -10.66 -10.01
C ARG A 174 0.35 -10.71 -10.05
N ARG A 175 -0.33 -10.55 -8.90
CA ARG A 175 -1.80 -10.48 -8.86
C ARG A 175 -2.36 -9.23 -9.55
N ARG A 176 -1.71 -8.07 -9.42
CA ARG A 176 -2.15 -6.83 -10.08
C ARG A 176 -2.06 -6.92 -11.62
N ARG A 177 -0.99 -7.53 -12.15
CA ARG A 177 -0.83 -7.73 -13.61
C ARG A 177 -1.94 -8.60 -14.22
N ARG A 178 -2.39 -9.66 -13.53
CA ARG A 178 -3.48 -10.51 -14.01
C ARG A 178 -4.84 -9.82 -14.05
N ARG A 179 -5.10 -8.84 -13.16
CA ARG A 179 -6.33 -8.05 -13.21
C ARG A 179 -6.32 -7.07 -14.38
N ARG A 180 -5.23 -6.34 -14.58
CA ARG A 180 -5.08 -5.42 -15.72
C ARG A 180 -5.14 -6.15 -17.07
N GLY A 181 -4.53 -7.33 -17.19
CA GLY A 181 -4.62 -8.13 -18.42
C GLY A 181 -6.05 -8.59 -18.75
N LYS A 182 -6.90 -8.82 -17.74
CA LYS A 182 -8.32 -9.15 -17.94
C LYS A 182 -9.17 -7.94 -18.31
N GLU A 183 -8.79 -6.74 -17.88
CA GLU A 183 -9.49 -5.50 -18.23
C GLU A 183 -9.11 -5.01 -19.63
N LEU A 184 -7.83 -5.13 -20.00
CA LEU A 184 -7.35 -4.80 -21.35
C LEU A 184 -7.77 -5.80 -22.43
N GLY A 185 -8.08 -7.05 -22.04
CA GLY A 185 -8.59 -8.08 -22.94
C GLY A 185 -10.11 -8.03 -23.16
N LYS A 186 -10.84 -7.16 -22.44
CA LYS A 186 -12.25 -6.90 -22.78
C LYS A 186 -12.26 -5.92 -23.95
N PRO A 187 -12.67 -6.33 -25.17
CA PRO A 187 -12.87 -5.40 -26.26
C PRO A 187 -13.81 -4.31 -25.76
N SER A 188 -13.36 -3.06 -25.82
CA SER A 188 -14.13 -1.93 -25.34
C SER A 188 -15.37 -1.79 -26.23
N GLU A 189 -16.51 -2.28 -25.76
CA GLU A 189 -17.82 -2.04 -26.38
C GLU A 189 -18.31 -0.58 -26.19
N ALA A 190 -17.44 0.31 -25.71
CA ALA A 190 -17.71 1.74 -25.58
C ALA A 190 -17.57 2.41 -26.95
N GLY A 191 -18.65 2.32 -27.73
CA GLY A 191 -19.30 3.46 -28.38
C GLY A 191 -18.44 4.33 -29.28
N GLY A 192 -18.66 4.20 -30.59
CA GLY A 192 -18.29 5.21 -31.58
C GLY A 192 -18.89 6.56 -31.21
N LEU A 193 -18.03 7.54 -30.99
CA LEU A 193 -18.38 8.95 -30.95
C LEU A 193 -17.57 9.63 -32.04
N ALA A 194 -18.32 10.31 -32.92
CA ALA A 194 -17.86 10.97 -34.12
C ALA A 194 -16.72 11.97 -33.83
N ALA A 195 -15.76 12.02 -34.77
CA ALA A 195 -14.65 12.96 -34.75
C ALA A 195 -15.18 14.40 -34.70
N PRO A 196 -14.70 15.24 -33.76
CA PRO A 196 -15.08 16.65 -33.72
C PRO A 196 -14.45 17.40 -34.90
N ASP A 197 -15.26 18.27 -35.51
CA ASP A 197 -14.90 19.12 -36.65
C ASP A 197 -13.66 19.97 -36.38
N ALA A 198 -12.75 19.98 -37.35
CA ALA A 198 -11.51 20.72 -37.30
C ALA A 198 -11.77 22.24 -37.21
N PRO A 199 -11.02 22.98 -36.38
CA PRO A 199 -11.19 24.44 -36.27
C PRO A 199 -10.74 25.13 -37.57
N ALA A 200 -11.57 26.08 -38.01
CA ALA A 200 -11.36 26.87 -39.22
C ALA A 200 -10.06 27.70 -39.17
N GLU A 201 -9.34 27.68 -40.28
CA GLU A 201 -8.07 28.37 -40.50
C GLU A 201 -8.24 29.90 -40.37
N PRO A 202 -7.39 30.61 -39.61
CA PRO A 202 -7.53 32.05 -39.42
C PRO A 202 -7.15 32.83 -40.70
N ALA A 203 -7.99 33.81 -41.04
CA ALA A 203 -7.84 34.64 -42.24
C ALA A 203 -6.51 35.43 -42.26
N PRO A 204 -5.90 35.61 -43.45
CA PRO A 204 -4.63 36.30 -43.60
C PRO A 204 -4.73 37.79 -43.25
N GLN A 205 -3.78 38.29 -42.46
CA GLN A 205 -3.74 39.70 -42.07
C GLN A 205 -3.29 40.61 -43.21
N PRO A 206 -3.86 41.82 -43.34
CA PRO A 206 -3.48 42.79 -44.36
C PRO A 206 -2.08 43.34 -44.09
N LYS A 207 -1.24 43.37 -45.14
CA LYS A 207 0.09 43.97 -45.11
C LYS A 207 -0.04 45.48 -45.02
N ALA A 208 0.62 46.09 -44.05
CA ALA A 208 0.71 47.54 -43.92
C ALA A 208 1.66 48.11 -44.98
N ASP A 209 1.24 49.18 -45.66
CA ASP A 209 2.08 49.92 -46.60
C ASP A 209 3.15 50.73 -45.85
N PRO A 210 4.36 50.85 -46.41
CA PRO A 210 5.43 51.64 -45.81
C PRO A 210 5.17 53.15 -45.92
N PRO A 211 5.65 53.95 -44.94
CA PRO A 211 5.50 55.40 -44.94
C PRO A 211 6.34 56.07 -46.04
N LYS A 212 5.82 57.17 -46.61
CA LYS A 212 6.45 58.02 -47.62
C LYS A 212 7.53 58.94 -47.03
#